data_AF-A0A6P8ZRZ1-F1
#
_entry.id   AF-A0A6P8ZRZ1-F1
#
_cell.length_a   1.000
_cell.length_b   1.000
_cell.length_c   1.000
_cell.angle_alpha   90.00
_cell.angle_beta   90.00
_cell.angle_gamma   90.00
#
_symmetry.space_group_name_H-M   'P 1'
#
loop_
_entity.id
_entity.type
_entity.pdbx_description
1 polymer ?
#
loop_
_entity_poly.entity_id
_entity_poly.type
_entity_poly.pdbx_seq_one_letter_code
_entity_poly.pdbx_strand_id
1 'polypeptide(L)'
;MPSAVQSLSPVQGEMSPEELKNLLAEIGTTSENLKRDSVALREWVNSQPHLPDLTSEYDEWLETFLLVAKNSMEKAKTRLDNYFTTRTVLDEWFTMPPAPEDQLIIDERDFELNGWQPRVLPNGCVLFIMKPMNTGNWSQVDMKVHYHRIVLHIDALMGLSKKLRGAILIMDEKHANLNIVTTFLGAIGHFRRAINCIQDCMPLRVHSVHFVNTLAPNMQKMILNAVTPLLKGKLAQRISIHEDMKSLHEHIPVEYLPQEYGGTAPEKLEDMATSLSNFIAANKDWYVSRTWMKTNEDRRVEKKVIGSDSGVEGSFRKLTVD
;
A
#
# COMPACT_ATOMS: atom_id res chain seq x y z
N MET A 1 -25.78 11.17 -1.40
CA MET A 1 -24.37 10.72 -1.41
C MET A 1 -23.58 11.73 -0.59
N PRO A 2 -22.69 11.31 0.32
CA PRO A 2 -22.04 12.23 1.24
C PRO A 2 -21.18 13.23 0.46
N SER A 3 -21.32 14.51 0.83
CA SER A 3 -20.53 15.63 0.32
C SER A 3 -19.04 15.33 0.34
N ALA A 4 -18.30 15.88 -0.63
CA ALA A 4 -16.83 15.87 -0.65
C ALA A 4 -16.28 16.30 0.72
N VAL A 5 -15.86 15.32 1.53
CA VAL A 5 -15.17 15.54 2.79
C VAL A 5 -13.87 16.26 2.44
N GLN A 6 -13.60 17.41 3.07
CA GLN A 6 -12.28 18.06 2.98
C GLN A 6 -11.23 17.08 3.52
N SER A 7 -10.59 16.34 2.61
CA SER A 7 -9.66 15.27 2.97
C SER A 7 -8.27 15.85 3.25
N LEU A 8 -7.83 15.76 4.50
CA LEU A 8 -6.45 16.06 4.91
C LEU A 8 -5.54 14.90 4.51
N SER A 9 -5.18 14.76 3.23
CA SER A 9 -4.12 13.81 2.83
C SER A 9 -2.86 14.07 3.69
N PRO A 10 -2.21 13.03 4.25
CA PRO A 10 -1.00 13.22 5.03
C PRO A 10 0.18 13.68 4.14
N VAL A 11 0.01 13.59 2.82
CA VAL A 11 0.95 14.06 1.80
C VAL A 11 0.39 15.31 1.14
N GLN A 12 1.13 16.42 1.23
CA GLN A 12 0.70 17.77 0.83
C GLN A 12 1.46 18.34 -0.37
N GLY A 13 2.36 17.55 -1.00
CA GLY A 13 3.10 17.95 -2.20
C GLY A 13 2.40 17.59 -3.52
N GLU A 14 2.50 18.46 -4.52
CA GLU A 14 2.16 18.15 -5.91
C GLU A 14 3.43 18.01 -6.75
N MET A 15 3.44 17.06 -7.68
CA MET A 15 4.45 17.08 -8.74
C MET A 15 4.27 18.34 -9.57
N SER A 16 5.38 18.99 -9.91
CA SER A 16 5.38 20.06 -10.89
C SER A 16 4.86 19.57 -12.25
N PRO A 17 4.32 20.47 -13.10
CA PRO A 17 3.91 20.10 -14.45
C PRO A 17 5.02 19.45 -15.28
N GLU A 18 6.28 19.83 -15.05
CA GLU A 18 7.44 19.28 -15.75
C GLU A 18 7.77 17.85 -15.28
N GLU A 19 7.71 17.58 -13.97
CA GLU A 19 7.86 16.22 -13.43
C GLU A 19 6.77 15.29 -13.96
N LEU A 20 5.52 15.77 -13.99
CA LEU A 20 4.41 15.00 -14.58
C LEU A 20 4.65 14.72 -16.07
N LYS A 21 5.09 15.71 -16.84
CA LYS A 21 5.38 15.55 -18.27
C LYS A 21 6.50 14.52 -18.52
N ASN A 22 7.59 14.61 -17.77
CA ASN A 22 8.72 13.68 -17.89
C ASN A 22 8.31 12.24 -17.51
N LEU A 23 7.50 12.09 -16.48
CA LEU A 23 6.94 10.79 -16.08
C LEU A 23 6.08 10.18 -17.18
N LEU A 24 5.14 10.96 -17.74
CA LEU A 24 4.25 10.49 -18.80
C LEU A 24 5.05 10.07 -20.04
N ALA A 25 6.12 10.81 -20.36
CA ALA A 25 7.05 10.44 -21.41
C ALA A 25 7.78 9.11 -21.13
N GLU A 26 8.23 8.85 -19.89
CA GLU A 26 8.90 7.59 -19.49
C GLU A 26 8.01 6.36 -19.72
N ILE A 27 6.70 6.50 -19.50
CA ILE A 27 5.73 5.41 -19.71
C ILE A 27 5.09 5.45 -21.09
N GLY A 28 5.52 6.36 -21.98
CA GLY A 28 5.06 6.44 -23.37
C GLY A 28 3.62 6.92 -23.53
N THR A 29 3.16 7.85 -22.70
CA THR A 29 1.80 8.41 -22.79
C THR A 29 1.78 9.94 -22.64
N THR A 30 0.60 10.55 -22.74
CA THR A 30 0.36 11.98 -22.50
C THR A 30 -0.83 12.16 -21.56
N SER A 31 -1.02 13.38 -21.04
CA SER A 31 -2.17 13.69 -20.18
C SER A 31 -3.49 13.48 -20.91
N GLU A 32 -3.55 13.78 -22.20
CA GLU A 32 -4.73 13.61 -23.05
C GLU A 32 -5.03 12.12 -23.28
N ASN A 33 -4.02 11.32 -23.57
CA ASN A 33 -4.18 9.87 -23.70
C ASN A 33 -4.63 9.25 -22.38
N LEU A 34 -4.04 9.65 -21.26
CA LEU A 34 -4.42 9.13 -19.94
C LEU A 34 -5.88 9.43 -19.59
N LYS A 35 -6.36 10.65 -19.87
CA LYS A 35 -7.77 11.05 -19.69
C LYS A 35 -8.72 10.30 -20.63
N ARG A 36 -8.33 10.13 -21.89
CA ARG A 36 -9.13 9.34 -22.84
C ARG A 36 -9.22 7.87 -22.39
N ASP A 37 -8.10 7.32 -21.96
CA ASP A 37 -8.00 5.92 -21.58
C ASP A 37 -8.69 5.66 -20.23
N SER A 38 -8.76 6.63 -19.32
CA SER A 38 -9.55 6.49 -18.08
C SER A 38 -11.05 6.41 -18.35
N VAL A 39 -11.55 7.18 -19.32
CA VAL A 39 -12.93 7.07 -19.82
C VAL A 39 -13.19 5.70 -20.42
N ALA A 40 -12.29 5.19 -21.29
CA ALA A 40 -12.42 3.86 -21.87
C ALA A 40 -12.35 2.74 -20.81
N LEU A 41 -11.54 2.93 -19.76
CA LEU A 41 -11.47 2.00 -18.64
C LEU A 41 -12.78 1.98 -17.85
N ARG A 42 -13.39 3.14 -17.59
CA ARG A 42 -14.71 3.26 -16.95
C ARG A 42 -15.80 2.57 -17.77
N GLU A 43 -15.84 2.82 -19.07
CA GLU A 43 -16.80 2.19 -19.99
C GLU A 43 -16.66 0.66 -19.97
N TRP A 44 -15.42 0.16 -19.95
CA TRP A 44 -15.19 -1.25 -19.77
C TRP A 44 -15.70 -1.76 -18.41
N VAL A 45 -15.43 -1.07 -17.30
CA VAL A 45 -15.93 -1.47 -15.98
C VAL A 45 -17.45 -1.64 -16.01
N ASN A 46 -18.18 -0.65 -16.54
CA ASN A 46 -19.64 -0.66 -16.61
C ASN A 46 -20.19 -1.71 -17.59
N SER A 47 -19.35 -2.22 -18.50
CA SER A 47 -19.72 -3.36 -19.37
C SER A 47 -19.59 -4.71 -18.70
N GLN A 48 -18.89 -4.80 -17.55
CA GLN A 48 -18.68 -6.07 -16.84
C GLN A 48 -19.79 -6.32 -15.81
N PRO A 49 -20.55 -7.41 -15.91
CA PRO A 49 -21.74 -7.62 -15.08
C PRO A 49 -21.46 -7.89 -13.59
N HIS A 50 -20.23 -8.30 -13.26
CA HIS A 50 -19.78 -8.53 -11.88
C HIS A 50 -19.10 -7.31 -11.25
N LEU A 51 -18.76 -6.27 -12.01
CA LEU A 51 -18.13 -5.06 -11.47
C LEU A 51 -19.20 -4.01 -11.08
N PRO A 52 -18.90 -3.10 -10.15
CA PRO A 52 -19.81 -2.01 -9.81
C PRO A 52 -19.85 -0.95 -10.93
N ASP A 53 -20.98 -0.26 -11.04
CA ASP A 53 -21.12 0.89 -11.95
C ASP A 53 -20.32 2.09 -11.45
N LEU A 54 -19.55 2.70 -12.34
CA LEU A 54 -18.75 3.89 -12.09
C LEU A 54 -19.29 5.09 -12.88
N THR A 55 -19.35 6.24 -12.22
CA THR A 55 -19.65 7.54 -12.84
C THR A 55 -18.36 8.25 -13.28
N SER A 56 -18.47 9.40 -13.94
CA SER A 56 -17.31 10.18 -14.38
C SER A 56 -16.49 10.81 -13.25
N GLU A 57 -16.98 10.83 -12.02
CA GLU A 57 -16.21 11.33 -10.87
C GLU A 57 -15.01 10.45 -10.52
N TYR A 58 -15.01 9.20 -11.00
CA TYR A 58 -13.96 8.21 -10.77
C TYR A 58 -12.86 8.24 -11.85
N ASP A 59 -12.98 9.06 -12.90
CA ASP A 59 -12.01 9.06 -14.01
C ASP A 59 -10.59 9.37 -13.52
N GLU A 60 -10.41 10.38 -12.66
CA GLU A 60 -9.10 10.70 -12.07
C GLU A 60 -8.53 9.57 -11.20
N TRP A 61 -9.41 8.83 -10.51
CA TRP A 61 -8.99 7.65 -9.75
C TRP A 61 -8.56 6.52 -10.67
N LEU A 62 -9.27 6.31 -11.78
CA LEU A 62 -8.91 5.33 -12.81
C LEU A 62 -7.58 5.66 -13.52
N GLU A 63 -7.24 6.95 -13.66
CA GLU A 63 -5.92 7.36 -14.14
C GLU A 63 -4.78 6.77 -13.30
N THR A 64 -4.96 6.61 -11.97
CA THR A 64 -3.94 6.02 -11.09
C THR A 64 -3.65 4.56 -11.43
N PHE A 65 -4.68 3.79 -11.82
CA PHE A 65 -4.52 2.40 -12.27
C PHE A 65 -3.76 2.34 -13.60
N LEU A 66 -4.09 3.22 -14.53
CA LEU A 66 -3.42 3.32 -15.83
C LEU A 66 -1.95 3.69 -15.64
N LEU A 67 -1.64 4.65 -14.77
CA LEU A 67 -0.26 5.06 -14.48
C LEU A 67 0.59 3.91 -13.95
N VAL A 68 0.10 3.17 -12.94
CA VAL A 68 0.82 1.98 -12.42
C VAL A 68 0.92 0.87 -13.47
N ALA A 69 -0.07 0.78 -14.36
CA ALA A 69 -0.08 -0.14 -15.49
C ALA A 69 0.79 0.31 -16.68
N LYS A 70 1.49 1.45 -16.60
CA LYS A 70 2.22 2.07 -17.74
C LYS A 70 1.32 2.32 -18.95
N ASN A 71 0.12 2.84 -18.68
CA ASN A 71 -0.97 3.06 -19.62
C ASN A 71 -1.40 1.82 -20.45
N SER A 72 -1.07 0.62 -19.97
CA SER A 72 -1.54 -0.63 -20.59
C SER A 72 -2.96 -0.91 -20.14
N MET A 73 -3.91 -0.78 -21.07
CA MET A 73 -5.32 -1.03 -20.83
C MET A 73 -5.58 -2.44 -20.26
N GLU A 74 -4.95 -3.47 -20.82
CA GLU A 74 -5.08 -4.86 -20.35
C GLU A 74 -4.64 -5.01 -18.88
N LYS A 75 -3.47 -4.47 -18.51
CA LYS A 75 -2.96 -4.54 -17.14
C LYS A 75 -3.82 -3.72 -16.16
N ALA A 76 -4.34 -2.58 -16.61
CA ALA A 76 -5.22 -1.74 -15.81
C ALA A 76 -6.55 -2.45 -15.51
N LYS A 77 -7.16 -3.07 -16.53
CA LYS A 77 -8.38 -3.90 -16.39
C LYS A 77 -8.17 -5.04 -15.38
N THR A 78 -7.09 -5.81 -15.53
CA THR A 78 -6.77 -6.91 -14.62
C THR A 78 -6.57 -6.44 -13.19
N ARG A 79 -5.82 -5.36 -12.98
CA ARG A 79 -5.58 -4.78 -11.64
C ARG A 79 -6.87 -4.26 -11.01
N LEU A 80 -7.72 -3.59 -11.78
CA LEU A 80 -8.97 -3.03 -11.31
C LEU A 80 -10.00 -4.12 -10.98
N ASP A 81 -10.10 -5.17 -11.80
CA ASP A 81 -10.90 -6.34 -11.48
C ASP A 81 -10.43 -7.00 -10.18
N ASN A 82 -9.11 -7.18 -10.01
CA ASN A 82 -8.54 -7.69 -8.76
C ASN A 82 -8.81 -6.76 -7.57
N TYR A 83 -8.79 -5.44 -7.76
CA TYR A 83 -9.12 -4.45 -6.73
C TYR A 83 -10.52 -4.65 -6.16
N PHE A 84 -11.53 -4.83 -7.01
CA PHE A 84 -12.90 -5.09 -6.55
C PHE A 84 -13.05 -6.52 -6.02
N THR A 85 -12.44 -7.52 -6.68
CA THR A 85 -12.54 -8.94 -6.28
C THR A 85 -11.96 -9.18 -4.89
N THR A 86 -10.79 -8.61 -4.61
CA THR A 86 -10.12 -8.77 -3.31
C THR A 86 -10.94 -8.18 -2.17
N ARG A 87 -11.75 -7.14 -2.43
CA ARG A 87 -12.68 -6.59 -1.43
C ARG A 87 -13.87 -7.48 -1.14
N THR A 88 -14.29 -8.29 -2.10
CA THR A 88 -15.31 -9.32 -1.88
C THR A 88 -14.72 -10.53 -1.15
N VAL A 89 -13.51 -10.97 -1.54
CA VAL A 89 -12.87 -12.17 -0.97
C VAL A 89 -12.31 -11.94 0.43
N LEU A 90 -11.78 -10.75 0.70
CA LEU A 90 -11.24 -10.34 1.99
C LEU A 90 -12.15 -9.31 2.65
N ASP A 91 -13.47 -9.54 2.64
CA ASP A 91 -14.43 -8.56 3.14
C ASP A 91 -14.16 -8.17 4.60
N GLU A 92 -13.72 -9.13 5.40
CA GLU A 92 -13.36 -8.92 6.81
C GLU A 92 -12.18 -7.98 6.99
N TRP A 93 -11.40 -7.75 5.92
CA TRP A 93 -10.40 -6.70 5.89
C TRP A 93 -11.14 -5.38 5.64
N PHE A 94 -11.72 -5.18 4.47
CA PHE A 94 -12.15 -3.84 4.03
C PHE A 94 -13.37 -3.23 4.75
N THR A 95 -14.05 -3.98 5.63
CA THR A 95 -15.18 -3.49 6.44
C THR A 95 -14.83 -3.16 7.89
N MET A 96 -13.59 -3.43 8.32
CA MET A 96 -13.17 -3.17 9.69
C MET A 96 -13.01 -1.66 9.96
N PRO A 97 -13.34 -1.16 11.17
CA PRO A 97 -13.09 0.22 11.53
C PRO A 97 -11.60 0.58 11.42
N PRO A 98 -11.27 1.77 10.89
CA PRO A 98 -9.88 2.17 10.65
C PRO A 98 -9.14 2.58 11.94
N ALA A 99 -9.85 2.75 13.06
CA ALA A 99 -9.31 3.16 14.35
C ALA A 99 -9.42 2.03 15.39
N PRO A 100 -8.59 2.02 16.46
CA PRO A 100 -8.73 1.06 17.53
C PRO A 100 -9.97 1.41 18.38
N GLU A 101 -11.11 0.85 18.02
CA GLU A 101 -12.18 0.53 18.98
C GLU A 101 -11.87 -0.80 19.72
N ASP A 102 -10.87 -1.55 19.24
CA ASP A 102 -10.45 -2.83 19.80
C ASP A 102 -9.46 -2.66 20.97
N GLN A 103 -9.84 -3.18 22.14
CA GLN A 103 -9.02 -3.24 23.35
C GLN A 103 -7.71 -4.05 23.20
N LEU A 104 -7.57 -4.85 22.14
CA LEU A 104 -6.43 -5.75 21.91
C LEU A 104 -5.21 -5.04 21.30
N ILE A 105 -5.38 -3.81 20.82
CA ILE A 105 -4.26 -2.99 20.34
C ILE A 105 -4.02 -1.91 21.39
N ILE A 106 -3.12 -2.23 22.31
CA ILE A 106 -2.37 -1.23 23.08
C ILE A 106 -1.77 -0.25 22.05
N ASP A 107 -1.77 1.07 22.34
CA ASP A 107 -1.43 2.17 21.41
C ASP A 107 -0.45 1.71 20.31
N GLU A 108 -0.79 1.82 19.02
CA GLU A 108 0.08 1.35 17.93
C GLU A 108 1.52 1.86 18.09
N ARG A 109 1.68 3.04 18.69
CA ARG A 109 2.96 3.66 19.03
C ARG A 109 3.80 2.90 20.06
N ASP A 110 3.19 2.05 20.87
CA ASP A 110 3.88 1.15 21.81
C ASP A 110 4.60 0.01 21.09
N PHE A 111 4.14 -0.35 19.89
CA PHE A 111 4.73 -1.40 19.07
C PHE A 111 5.53 -0.83 17.90
N GLU A 112 5.04 0.20 17.22
CA GLU A 112 5.62 0.69 15.98
C GLU A 112 5.43 2.19 15.81
N LEU A 113 6.49 2.85 15.35
CA LEU A 113 6.42 4.21 14.83
C LEU A 113 6.47 4.14 13.30
N ASN A 114 5.40 4.55 12.64
CA ASN A 114 5.34 4.54 11.18
C ASN A 114 4.63 5.79 10.66
N GLY A 115 4.94 6.20 9.43
CA GLY A 115 4.32 7.37 8.84
C GLY A 115 4.79 7.69 7.43
N TRP A 116 4.03 8.54 6.76
CA TRP A 116 4.35 9.05 5.44
C TRP A 116 5.05 10.39 5.57
N GLN A 117 6.14 10.58 4.81
CA GLN A 117 6.73 11.89 4.58
C GLN A 117 5.70 12.77 3.85
N PRO A 118 5.31 13.95 4.38
CA PRO A 118 4.32 14.83 3.75
C PRO A 118 4.71 15.36 2.37
N ARG A 119 5.96 15.20 1.93
CA ARG A 119 6.46 15.63 0.63
C ARG A 119 6.58 14.47 -0.36
N VAL A 120 6.10 14.71 -1.57
CA VAL A 120 6.31 13.82 -2.72
C VAL A 120 7.74 14.00 -3.24
N LEU A 121 8.43 12.90 -3.51
CA LEU A 121 9.76 12.90 -4.10
C LEU A 121 9.69 13.30 -5.59
N PRO A 122 10.80 13.75 -6.21
CA PRO A 122 10.81 14.18 -7.61
C PRO A 122 10.36 13.10 -8.62
N ASN A 123 10.46 11.82 -8.23
CA ASN A 123 9.99 10.68 -9.02
C ASN A 123 8.49 10.37 -8.82
N GLY A 124 7.74 11.23 -8.13
CA GLY A 124 6.31 11.07 -7.85
C GLY A 124 5.98 10.03 -6.76
N CYS A 125 7.01 9.47 -6.10
CA CYS A 125 6.79 8.55 -4.98
C CYS A 125 6.65 9.31 -3.66
N VAL A 126 6.01 8.68 -2.67
CA VAL A 126 6.06 9.12 -1.28
C VAL A 126 7.00 8.22 -0.49
N LEU A 127 7.66 8.76 0.53
CA LEU A 127 8.45 7.97 1.46
C LEU A 127 7.56 7.49 2.62
N PHE A 128 7.56 6.19 2.89
CA PHE A 128 7.00 5.60 4.11
C PHE A 128 8.14 5.06 4.96
N ILE A 129 8.14 5.40 6.24
CA ILE A 129 9.12 4.90 7.19
C ILE A 129 8.38 4.08 8.23
N MET A 130 8.92 2.91 8.54
CA MET A 130 8.39 1.99 9.55
C MET A 130 9.52 1.58 10.47
N LYS A 131 9.31 1.76 11.78
CA LYS A 131 10.29 1.48 12.81
C LYS A 131 9.61 0.78 13.99
N PRO A 132 9.97 -0.47 14.31
CA PRO A 132 9.44 -1.12 15.49
C PRO A 132 9.94 -0.40 16.75
N MET A 133 9.19 -0.55 17.82
CA MET A 133 9.47 -0.04 19.15
C MET A 133 9.71 -1.22 20.10
N ASN A 134 10.60 -1.02 21.07
CA ASN A 134 10.95 -2.04 22.07
C ASN A 134 10.10 -1.93 23.35
N THR A 135 9.00 -1.19 23.29
CA THR A 135 8.14 -0.87 24.44
C THR A 135 6.99 -1.88 24.60
N GLY A 136 6.51 -2.48 23.51
CA GLY A 136 5.43 -3.45 23.49
C GLY A 136 5.88 -4.91 23.43
N ASN A 137 5.05 -5.82 23.97
CA ASN A 137 5.22 -7.25 23.78
C ASN A 137 4.64 -7.70 22.43
N TRP A 138 5.46 -7.72 21.39
CA TRP A 138 5.03 -8.02 20.02
C TRP A 138 4.31 -9.36 19.86
N SER A 139 4.57 -10.35 20.73
CA SER A 139 3.82 -11.63 20.69
C SER A 139 2.32 -11.50 20.99
N GLN A 140 1.87 -10.37 21.53
CA GLN A 140 0.46 -10.07 21.79
C GLN A 140 -0.20 -9.29 20.65
N VAL A 141 0.57 -8.83 19.66
CA VAL A 141 0.03 -8.10 18.51
C VAL A 141 -0.74 -9.07 17.62
N ASP A 142 -2.00 -8.75 17.35
CA ASP A 142 -2.74 -9.40 16.28
C ASP A 142 -2.17 -8.94 14.94
N MET A 143 -1.23 -9.72 14.41
CA MET A 143 -0.56 -9.43 13.15
C MET A 143 -1.53 -9.41 11.96
N LYS A 144 -2.65 -10.14 12.01
CA LYS A 144 -3.68 -10.08 10.96
C LYS A 144 -4.29 -8.68 10.93
N VAL A 145 -4.67 -8.15 12.09
CA VAL A 145 -5.22 -6.79 12.22
C VAL A 145 -4.19 -5.75 11.80
N HIS A 146 -2.93 -5.88 12.23
CA HIS A 146 -1.85 -4.97 11.85
C HIS A 146 -1.65 -4.89 10.32
N TYR A 147 -1.49 -6.03 9.63
CA TYR A 147 -1.33 -6.03 8.17
C TYR A 147 -2.55 -5.50 7.43
N HIS A 148 -3.73 -5.79 7.96
CA HIS A 148 -4.96 -5.28 7.41
C HIS A 148 -5.01 -3.74 7.46
N ARG A 149 -4.63 -3.14 8.60
CA ARG A 149 -4.56 -1.67 8.74
C ARG A 149 -3.57 -1.04 7.78
N ILE A 150 -2.39 -1.65 7.58
CA ILE A 150 -1.43 -1.21 6.56
C ILE A 150 -2.10 -1.16 5.18
N VAL A 151 -2.84 -2.20 4.80
CA VAL A 151 -3.57 -2.24 3.51
C VAL A 151 -4.62 -1.13 3.43
N LEU A 152 -5.37 -0.87 4.51
CA LEU A 152 -6.34 0.23 4.57
C LEU A 152 -5.69 1.61 4.47
N HIS A 153 -4.59 1.84 5.17
CA HIS A 153 -3.87 3.12 5.15
C HIS A 153 -3.34 3.41 3.75
N ILE A 154 -2.78 2.41 3.07
CA ILE A 154 -2.34 2.52 1.68
C ILE A 154 -3.53 2.82 0.77
N ASP A 155 -4.65 2.12 0.93
CA ASP A 155 -5.85 2.34 0.13
C ASP A 155 -6.42 3.76 0.32
N ALA A 156 -6.48 4.24 1.56
CA ALA A 156 -6.82 5.61 1.93
C ALA A 156 -5.92 6.62 1.29
N LEU A 157 -4.61 6.42 1.43
CA LEU A 157 -3.64 7.29 0.82
C LEU A 157 -3.82 7.34 -0.69
N MET A 158 -4.01 6.21 -1.37
CA MET A 158 -4.14 6.18 -2.82
C MET A 158 -5.46 6.76 -3.33
N GLY A 159 -6.56 6.52 -2.61
CA GLY A 159 -7.87 7.05 -2.99
C GLY A 159 -8.02 8.55 -2.75
N LEU A 160 -7.36 9.07 -1.71
CA LEU A 160 -7.41 10.49 -1.32
C LEU A 160 -6.25 11.30 -1.92
N SER A 161 -5.11 10.67 -2.16
CA SER A 161 -3.94 11.26 -2.82
C SER A 161 -3.80 10.72 -4.23
N LYS A 162 -4.68 11.21 -5.11
CA LYS A 162 -4.77 10.86 -6.54
C LYS A 162 -3.49 11.17 -7.36
N LYS A 163 -2.49 11.81 -6.73
CA LYS A 163 -1.28 12.32 -7.37
C LYS A 163 -0.04 11.45 -7.11
N LEU A 164 -0.14 10.46 -6.23
CA LEU A 164 0.97 9.54 -5.95
C LEU A 164 1.21 8.59 -7.11
N ARG A 165 2.47 8.23 -7.30
CA ARG A 165 2.92 7.29 -8.35
C ARG A 165 3.51 6.01 -7.79
N GLY A 166 3.88 6.04 -6.52
CA GLY A 166 4.44 4.90 -5.83
C GLY A 166 4.86 5.24 -4.42
N ALA A 167 5.46 4.27 -3.76
CA ALA A 167 6.04 4.42 -2.45
C ALA A 167 7.47 3.90 -2.44
N ILE A 168 8.35 4.60 -1.73
CA ILE A 168 9.64 4.09 -1.27
C ILE A 168 9.46 3.74 0.20
N LEU A 169 9.87 2.54 0.60
CA LEU A 169 9.75 2.07 1.98
C LEU A 169 11.12 2.09 2.66
N ILE A 170 11.20 2.67 3.86
CA ILE A 170 12.32 2.48 4.79
C ILE A 170 11.84 1.60 5.94
N MET A 171 12.54 0.48 6.13
CA MET A 171 12.39 -0.45 7.25
C MET A 171 13.55 -0.19 8.20
N ASP A 172 13.33 0.58 9.25
CA ASP A 172 14.32 0.86 10.28
C ASP A 172 14.28 -0.22 11.35
N GLU A 173 15.30 -1.07 11.41
CA GLU A 173 15.32 -2.23 12.30
C GLU A 173 16.02 -1.96 13.65
N LYS A 174 16.29 -0.70 14.01
CA LYS A 174 17.06 -0.32 15.21
C LYS A 174 16.59 -0.95 16.52
N HIS A 175 15.29 -1.24 16.63
CA HIS A 175 14.69 -1.87 17.81
C HIS A 175 14.10 -3.26 17.51
N ALA A 176 14.34 -3.79 16.31
CA ALA A 176 13.96 -5.16 15.99
C ALA A 176 14.76 -6.12 16.88
N ASN A 177 14.11 -7.20 17.30
CA ASN A 177 14.69 -8.23 18.13
C ASN A 177 14.11 -9.60 17.74
N LEU A 178 14.60 -10.69 18.36
CA LEU A 178 14.16 -12.03 18.00
C LEU A 178 12.65 -12.23 18.18
N ASN A 179 12.04 -11.66 19.23
CA ASN A 179 10.61 -11.76 19.49
C ASN A 179 9.78 -11.15 18.35
N ILE A 180 10.18 -9.97 17.86
CA ILE A 180 9.55 -9.29 16.71
C ILE A 180 9.69 -10.17 15.46
N VAL A 181 10.90 -10.67 15.18
CA VAL A 181 11.16 -11.51 14.01
C VAL A 181 10.35 -12.80 14.04
N THR A 182 10.30 -13.50 15.18
CA THR A 182 9.51 -14.73 15.30
C THR A 182 8.01 -14.47 15.19
N THR A 183 7.52 -13.33 15.71
CA THR A 183 6.13 -12.91 15.57
C THR A 183 5.78 -12.65 14.10
N PHE A 184 6.62 -11.88 13.40
CA PHE A 184 6.50 -11.62 11.96
C PHE A 184 6.46 -12.93 11.15
N LEU A 185 7.43 -13.82 11.38
CA LEU A 185 7.53 -15.08 10.62
C LEU A 185 6.38 -16.04 10.94
N GLY A 186 5.90 -16.07 12.20
CA GLY A 186 4.70 -16.82 12.57
C GLY A 186 3.44 -16.35 11.84
N ALA A 187 3.40 -15.07 11.47
CA ALA A 187 2.29 -14.45 10.73
C ALA A 187 2.55 -14.29 9.22
N ILE A 188 3.55 -14.98 8.65
CA ILE A 188 3.96 -14.80 7.25
C ILE A 188 2.83 -15.06 6.23
N GLY A 189 1.84 -15.89 6.58
CA GLY A 189 0.64 -16.10 5.76
C GLY A 189 -0.24 -14.85 5.63
N HIS A 190 -0.38 -14.05 6.69
CA HIS A 190 -1.09 -12.78 6.64
C HIS A 190 -0.30 -11.72 5.89
N PHE A 191 1.02 -11.67 6.08
CA PHE A 191 1.90 -10.83 5.28
C PHE A 191 1.78 -11.14 3.79
N ARG A 192 1.74 -12.42 3.40
CA ARG A 192 1.53 -12.85 2.01
C ARG A 192 0.22 -12.31 1.43
N ARG A 193 -0.89 -12.38 2.19
CA ARG A 193 -2.17 -11.80 1.75
C ARG A 193 -2.03 -10.29 1.53
N ALA A 194 -1.44 -9.57 2.48
CA ALA A 194 -1.27 -8.12 2.40
C ALA A 194 -0.39 -7.68 1.21
N ILE A 195 0.76 -8.33 1.01
CA ILE A 195 1.67 -7.98 -0.09
C ILE A 195 1.07 -8.33 -1.47
N ASN A 196 0.25 -9.38 -1.56
CA ASN A 196 -0.50 -9.67 -2.79
C ASN A 196 -1.54 -8.56 -3.05
N CYS A 197 -2.28 -8.11 -2.04
CA CYS A 197 -3.20 -6.97 -2.19
C CYS A 197 -2.47 -5.73 -2.74
N ILE A 198 -1.32 -5.39 -2.15
CA ILE A 198 -0.54 -4.22 -2.55
C ILE A 198 0.02 -4.38 -3.98
N GLN A 199 0.60 -5.54 -4.32
CA GLN A 199 1.26 -5.76 -5.61
C GLN A 199 0.31 -5.98 -6.79
N ASP A 200 -0.87 -6.57 -6.56
CA ASP A 200 -1.81 -7.00 -7.61
C ASP A 200 -3.07 -6.15 -7.73
N CYS A 201 -3.47 -5.48 -6.67
CA CYS A 201 -4.81 -4.88 -6.59
C CYS A 201 -4.71 -3.36 -6.46
N MET A 202 -3.84 -2.84 -5.60
CA MET A 202 -3.78 -1.40 -5.33
C MET A 202 -3.19 -0.61 -6.50
N PRO A 203 -3.64 0.62 -6.78
CA PRO A 203 -3.00 1.50 -7.75
C PRO A 203 -1.70 2.13 -7.21
N LEU A 204 -0.91 1.35 -6.47
CA LEU A 204 0.38 1.75 -5.91
C LEU A 204 1.49 0.93 -6.54
N ARG A 205 2.59 1.59 -6.89
CA ARG A 205 3.85 0.93 -7.21
C ARG A 205 4.83 1.03 -6.04
N VAL A 206 5.25 -0.10 -5.48
CA VAL A 206 6.41 -0.11 -4.59
C VAL A 206 7.66 0.10 -5.45
N HIS A 207 8.31 1.25 -5.27
CA HIS A 207 9.46 1.65 -6.07
C HIS A 207 10.71 0.91 -5.59
N SER A 208 11.04 1.02 -4.31
CA SER A 208 12.16 0.35 -3.64
C SER A 208 11.86 0.13 -2.16
N VAL A 209 12.59 -0.79 -1.54
CA VAL A 209 12.55 -1.08 -0.10
C VAL A 209 13.97 -0.99 0.45
N HIS A 210 14.15 -0.22 1.51
CA HIS A 210 15.45 0.06 2.10
C HIS A 210 15.45 -0.40 3.56
N PHE A 211 16.37 -1.29 3.91
CA PHE A 211 16.60 -1.71 5.30
C PHE A 211 17.76 -0.92 5.87
N VAL A 212 17.58 -0.33 7.06
CA VAL A 212 18.59 0.44 7.78
C VAL A 212 18.66 -0.02 9.24
N ASN A 213 19.78 0.26 9.92
CA ASN A 213 20.01 -0.18 11.30
C ASN A 213 19.75 -1.68 11.49
N THR A 214 20.23 -2.50 10.55
CA THR A 214 19.73 -3.86 10.37
C THR A 214 20.12 -4.82 11.46
N LEU A 215 19.33 -5.88 11.61
CA LEU A 215 19.61 -7.01 12.49
C LEU A 215 20.93 -7.72 12.13
N ALA A 216 21.40 -8.58 13.03
CA ALA A 216 22.55 -9.43 12.78
C ALA A 216 22.37 -10.25 11.49
N PRO A 217 23.44 -10.51 10.70
CA PRO A 217 23.33 -11.07 9.35
C PRO A 217 22.49 -12.34 9.22
N ASN A 218 22.55 -13.23 10.22
CA ASN A 218 21.76 -14.47 10.22
C ASN A 218 20.25 -14.22 10.35
N MET A 219 19.85 -13.26 11.19
CA MET A 219 18.44 -12.88 11.33
C MET A 219 17.96 -12.12 10.10
N GLN A 220 18.79 -11.24 9.52
CA GLN A 220 18.43 -10.55 8.29
C GLN A 220 18.19 -11.53 7.14
N LYS A 221 19.09 -12.50 6.98
CA LYS A 221 18.94 -13.56 5.97
C LYS A 221 17.66 -14.37 6.18
N MET A 222 17.27 -14.64 7.42
CA MET A 222 16.01 -15.34 7.74
C MET A 222 14.80 -14.56 7.22
N ILE A 223 14.74 -13.25 7.47
CA ILE A 223 13.66 -12.38 7.00
C ILE A 223 13.65 -12.35 5.46
N LEU A 224 14.79 -12.10 4.83
CA LEU A 224 14.88 -11.99 3.36
C LEU A 224 14.49 -13.30 2.66
N ASN A 225 14.90 -14.45 3.20
CA ASN A 225 14.55 -15.76 2.65
C ASN A 225 13.03 -16.03 2.74
N ALA A 226 12.37 -15.54 3.79
CA ALA A 226 10.92 -15.66 3.95
C ALA A 226 10.15 -14.67 3.06
N VAL A 227 10.63 -13.44 2.93
CA VAL A 227 9.93 -12.36 2.22
C VAL A 227 10.14 -12.41 0.71
N THR A 228 11.37 -12.62 0.25
CA THR A 228 11.73 -12.54 -1.18
C THR A 228 10.85 -13.40 -2.10
N PRO A 229 10.51 -14.66 -1.76
CA PRO A 229 9.64 -15.49 -2.59
C PRO A 229 8.20 -14.98 -2.72
N LEU A 230 7.77 -14.06 -1.85
CA LEU A 230 6.44 -13.44 -1.86
C LEU A 230 6.40 -12.16 -2.71
N LEU A 231 7.57 -11.67 -3.13
CA LEU A 231 7.69 -10.47 -3.94
C LEU A 231 7.74 -10.84 -5.43
N LYS A 232 7.13 -10.00 -6.26
CA LYS A 232 7.28 -10.13 -7.71
C LYS A 232 8.73 -9.82 -8.11
N GLY A 233 9.21 -10.49 -9.17
CA GLY A 233 10.64 -10.49 -9.53
C GLY A 233 11.31 -9.12 -9.63
N LYS A 234 10.57 -8.06 -10.05
CA LYS A 234 11.11 -6.70 -10.10
C LYS A 234 11.22 -5.99 -8.75
N LEU A 235 10.43 -6.38 -7.76
CA LEU A 235 10.46 -5.76 -6.42
C LEU A 235 11.55 -6.40 -5.55
N ALA A 236 11.74 -7.72 -5.63
CA ALA A 236 12.83 -8.42 -4.95
C ALA A 236 14.21 -7.82 -5.28
N GLN A 237 14.43 -7.44 -6.54
CA GLN A 237 15.67 -6.80 -7.02
C GLN A 237 15.85 -5.35 -6.54
N ARG A 238 14.86 -4.75 -5.90
CA ARG A 238 14.86 -3.37 -5.43
C ARG A 238 14.81 -3.28 -3.90
N ILE A 239 15.20 -4.37 -3.24
CA ILE A 239 15.54 -4.36 -1.83
C ILE A 239 17.01 -3.95 -1.72
N SER A 240 17.28 -2.88 -0.97
CA SER A 240 18.63 -2.49 -0.58
C SER A 240 18.79 -2.63 0.93
N ILE A 241 19.93 -3.14 1.36
CA ILE A 241 20.32 -3.25 2.77
C ILE A 241 21.50 -2.32 2.95
N HIS A 242 21.36 -1.35 3.84
CA HIS A 242 22.31 -0.26 4.00
C HIS A 242 23.19 -0.50 5.22
N GLU A 243 24.51 -0.53 5.00
CA GLU A 243 25.50 -0.68 6.07
C GLU A 243 25.60 0.58 6.94
N ASP A 244 25.35 1.74 6.34
CA ASP A 244 25.30 3.04 6.99
C ASP A 244 24.31 4.00 6.30
N MET A 245 24.06 5.15 6.91
CA MET A 245 23.16 6.15 6.33
C MET A 245 23.70 6.78 5.03
N LYS A 246 25.02 6.76 4.78
CA LYS A 246 25.57 7.29 3.53
C LYS A 246 25.09 6.46 2.35
N SER A 247 25.08 5.13 2.47
CA SER A 247 24.53 4.24 1.44
C SER A 247 23.03 4.46 1.20
N LEU A 248 22.25 4.82 2.24
CA LEU A 248 20.86 5.25 2.08
C LEU A 248 20.76 6.56 1.28
N HIS A 249 21.62 7.54 1.56
CA HIS A 249 21.62 8.86 0.92
C HIS A 249 21.92 8.81 -0.59
N GLU A 250 22.59 7.75 -1.06
CA GLU A 250 22.79 7.50 -2.50
C GLU A 250 21.47 7.16 -3.23
N HIS A 251 20.45 6.71 -2.50
CA HIS A 251 19.18 6.26 -3.05
C HIS A 251 18.04 7.26 -2.81
N ILE A 252 18.08 7.97 -1.68
CA ILE A 252 17.03 8.92 -1.26
C ILE A 252 17.69 10.26 -0.94
N PRO A 253 17.28 11.37 -1.61
CA PRO A 253 17.87 12.67 -1.34
C PRO A 253 17.62 13.11 0.11
N VAL A 254 18.67 13.66 0.73
CA VAL A 254 18.69 13.99 2.17
C VAL A 254 17.63 15.00 2.59
N GLU A 255 17.17 15.84 1.67
CA GLU A 255 16.09 16.83 1.91
C GLU A 255 14.69 16.21 2.06
N TYR A 256 14.54 14.91 1.80
CA TYR A 256 13.31 14.14 2.07
C TYR A 256 13.45 13.19 3.26
N LEU A 257 14.62 13.12 3.88
CA LEU A 257 14.88 12.28 5.04
C LEU A 257 14.82 13.10 6.35
N PRO A 258 14.19 12.58 7.42
CA PRO A 258 14.28 13.17 8.75
C PRO A 258 15.72 13.28 9.26
N GLN A 259 15.94 14.15 10.24
CA GLN A 259 17.26 14.34 10.86
C GLN A 259 17.81 13.05 11.48
N GLU A 260 16.94 12.18 12.02
CA GLU A 260 17.33 10.89 12.61
C GLU A 260 17.97 9.93 11.60
N TYR A 261 17.72 10.15 10.30
CA TYR A 261 18.30 9.40 9.18
C TYR A 261 19.42 10.20 8.48
N GLY A 262 19.93 11.25 9.10
CA GLY A 262 20.98 12.12 8.55
C GLY A 262 20.51 13.06 7.45
N GLY A 263 19.20 13.31 7.36
CA GLY A 263 18.62 14.22 6.39
C GLY A 263 18.38 15.64 6.92
N THR A 264 17.70 16.44 6.09
CA THR A 264 17.37 17.86 6.37
C THR A 264 15.88 18.14 6.29
N ALA A 265 15.02 17.12 6.12
CA ALA A 265 13.58 17.31 6.19
C ALA A 265 13.18 17.82 7.59
N PRO A 266 12.26 18.79 7.69
CA PRO A 266 11.87 19.38 8.96
C PRO A 266 11.04 18.43 9.83
N GLU A 267 10.26 17.53 9.21
CA GLU A 267 9.42 16.57 9.92
C GLU A 267 10.22 15.41 10.50
N LYS A 268 9.96 15.10 11.76
CA LYS A 268 10.47 13.89 12.43
C LYS A 268 9.58 12.70 12.18
N LEU A 269 10.08 11.50 12.46
CA LEU A 269 9.26 10.30 12.33
C LEU A 269 8.05 10.31 13.28
N GLU A 270 8.17 10.90 14.47
CA GLU A 270 7.05 11.06 15.40
C GLU A 270 5.95 12.00 14.87
N ASP A 271 6.35 13.06 14.14
CA ASP A 271 5.42 13.99 13.52
C ASP A 271 4.65 13.29 12.37
N MET A 272 5.36 12.48 11.58
CA MET A 272 4.76 11.67 10.51
C MET A 272 3.76 10.65 11.06
N ALA A 273 4.10 9.98 12.17
CA ALA A 273 3.20 9.04 12.83
C ALA A 273 1.95 9.73 13.39
N THR A 274 2.13 10.90 14.01
CA THR A 274 1.01 11.71 14.49
C THR A 274 0.11 12.17 13.33
N SER A 275 0.70 12.58 12.21
CA SER A 275 -0.02 12.96 10.99
C SER A 275 -0.83 11.80 10.42
N LEU A 276 -0.25 10.59 10.37
CA LEU A 276 -0.95 9.39 9.94
C LEU A 276 -2.14 9.05 10.85
N SER A 277 -1.96 9.08 12.18
CA SER A 277 -3.05 8.87 13.14
C SER A 277 -4.18 9.89 12.96
N ASN A 278 -3.84 11.16 12.76
CA ASN A 278 -4.83 12.23 12.49
C ASN A 278 -5.55 12.01 11.16
N PHE A 279 -4.84 11.60 10.11
CA PHE A 279 -5.43 11.25 8.82
C PHE A 279 -6.43 10.11 8.95
N ILE A 280 -6.07 9.04 9.65
CA ILE A 280 -6.96 7.90 9.90
C ILE A 280 -8.21 8.35 10.65
N ALA A 281 -8.04 9.11 11.73
CA ALA A 281 -9.14 9.60 12.55
C ALA A 281 -10.09 10.54 11.78
N ALA A 282 -9.54 11.40 10.91
CA ALA A 282 -10.31 12.37 10.13
C ALA A 282 -11.08 11.73 8.96
N ASN A 283 -10.66 10.56 8.47
CA ASN A 283 -11.23 9.94 7.26
C ASN A 283 -12.10 8.71 7.57
N LYS A 284 -12.62 8.56 8.80
CA LYS A 284 -13.50 7.42 9.18
C LYS A 284 -14.65 7.19 8.19
N ASP A 285 -15.36 8.25 7.82
CA ASP A 285 -16.48 8.16 6.88
C ASP A 285 -16.05 7.67 5.50
N TRP A 286 -14.83 8.01 5.07
CA TRP A 286 -14.28 7.55 3.80
C TRP A 286 -14.09 6.02 3.80
N TYR A 287 -13.61 5.43 4.90
CA TYR A 287 -13.51 3.98 5.02
C TYR A 287 -14.88 3.29 4.94
N VAL A 288 -15.87 3.81 5.66
CA VAL A 288 -17.23 3.24 5.71
C VAL A 288 -17.97 3.39 4.36
N SER A 289 -17.72 4.48 3.63
CA SER A 289 -18.43 4.80 2.39
C SER A 289 -18.14 3.83 1.22
N ARG A 290 -17.15 2.94 1.33
CA ARG A 290 -16.62 2.15 0.20
C ARG A 290 -17.01 0.68 0.21
N THR A 291 -18.04 0.33 0.98
CA THR A 291 -18.65 -1.01 0.99
C THR A 291 -19.19 -1.45 -0.38
N TRP A 292 -19.50 -0.48 -1.25
CA TRP A 292 -19.92 -0.72 -2.64
C TRP A 292 -18.80 -1.19 -3.57
N MET A 293 -17.53 -1.01 -3.20
CA MET A 293 -16.36 -1.36 -4.03
C MET A 293 -16.11 -2.87 -4.03
N LYS A 294 -17.12 -3.66 -4.38
CA LYS A 294 -17.11 -5.12 -4.39
C LYS A 294 -17.61 -5.66 -5.72
N THR A 295 -17.12 -6.84 -6.05
CA THR A 295 -17.69 -7.64 -7.14
C THR A 295 -18.97 -8.35 -6.73
N ASN A 296 -19.87 -8.56 -7.70
CA ASN A 296 -20.94 -9.56 -7.61
C ASN A 296 -20.50 -10.81 -8.39
N GLU A 297 -19.90 -11.77 -7.68
CA GLU A 297 -19.30 -12.96 -8.29
C GLU A 297 -20.33 -13.89 -8.96
N ASP A 298 -21.61 -13.85 -8.56
CA ASP A 298 -22.68 -14.62 -9.21
C ASP A 298 -22.93 -14.16 -10.66
N ARG A 299 -22.52 -12.94 -10.99
CA ARG A 299 -22.68 -12.35 -12.32
C ARG A 299 -21.44 -12.48 -13.21
N ARG A 300 -20.34 -13.03 -12.70
CA ARG A 300 -19.08 -13.11 -13.46
C ARG A 300 -19.20 -14.15 -14.58
N VAL A 301 -18.99 -13.72 -15.83
CA VAL A 301 -19.12 -14.58 -17.03
C VAL A 301 -18.00 -15.61 -17.10
N GLU A 302 -16.76 -15.17 -16.92
CA GLU A 302 -15.59 -16.05 -16.85
C GLU A 302 -15.33 -16.39 -15.39
N LYS A 303 -15.59 -17.63 -14.99
CA LYS A 303 -15.21 -18.09 -13.64
C LYS A 303 -13.69 -18.03 -13.53
N LYS A 304 -13.17 -16.97 -12.90
CA LYS A 304 -11.82 -17.01 -12.33
C LYS A 304 -11.82 -18.16 -11.33
N VAL A 305 -10.91 -19.11 -11.49
CA VAL A 305 -10.51 -19.93 -10.35
C VAL A 305 -9.87 -18.94 -9.38
N ILE A 306 -10.58 -18.60 -8.31
CA ILE A 306 -10.12 -17.62 -7.32
C ILE A 306 -8.99 -18.27 -6.53
N GLY A 307 -7.80 -18.34 -7.15
CA GLY A 307 -6.55 -18.52 -6.45
C GLY A 307 -5.43 -19.32 -7.13
N SER A 308 -5.58 -19.82 -8.37
CA SER A 308 -4.45 -20.48 -9.03
C SER A 308 -3.33 -19.52 -9.44
N ASP A 309 -3.63 -18.22 -9.58
CA ASP A 309 -2.65 -17.20 -10.00
C ASP A 309 -2.55 -15.98 -9.05
N SER A 310 -3.47 -15.85 -8.09
CA SER A 310 -3.48 -14.75 -7.10
C SER A 310 -2.68 -15.08 -5.83
N GLY A 311 -2.13 -16.29 -5.70
CA GLY A 311 -1.43 -16.73 -4.48
C GLY A 311 -2.30 -16.74 -3.22
N VAL A 312 -3.63 -16.60 -3.38
CA VAL A 312 -4.63 -16.57 -2.30
C VAL A 312 -5.19 -17.98 -2.03
N GLU A 313 -5.14 -18.94 -2.98
CA GLU A 313 -5.66 -20.33 -2.79
C GLU A 313 -4.71 -21.29 -2.05
N GLY A 314 -3.69 -20.80 -1.35
CA GLY A 314 -2.98 -21.66 -0.41
C GLY A 314 -3.86 -22.12 0.77
N SER A 315 -4.99 -21.47 1.06
CA SER A 315 -5.68 -21.65 2.36
C SER A 315 -7.22 -21.60 2.36
N PHE A 316 -7.90 -21.63 1.20
CA PHE A 316 -9.37 -21.61 1.17
C PHE A 316 -9.95 -22.88 0.54
N ARG A 317 -9.78 -24.02 1.23
CA ARG A 317 -10.71 -25.13 1.04
C ARG A 317 -12.02 -24.78 1.76
N LYS A 318 -13.10 -24.57 1.00
CA LYS A 318 -14.44 -24.81 1.53
C LYS A 318 -14.48 -26.27 2.00
N LEU A 319 -14.65 -26.49 3.31
CA LEU A 319 -15.12 -27.77 3.82
C LEU A 319 -16.54 -27.96 3.26
N THR A 320 -16.68 -28.79 2.23
CA THR A 320 -17.95 -29.45 1.97
C THR A 320 -18.17 -30.40 3.13
N VAL A 321 -19.10 -30.03 4.00
CA VAL A 321 -19.69 -30.95 4.96
C VAL A 321 -20.69 -31.79 4.16
N ASP A 322 -20.40 -33.08 4.02
CA ASP A 322 -21.39 -34.09 3.65
C ASP A 322 -22.36 -34.30 4.82
#